data_AF-A0A1G1CFT1-F1
#
_entry.id   AF-A0A1G1CFT1-F1
#
_cell.length_a   1.000
_cell.length_b   1.000
_cell.length_c   1.000
_cell.angle_alpha   90.00
_cell.angle_beta   90.00
_cell.angle_gamma   90.00
#
_symmetry.space_group_name_H-M   'P 1'
#
loop_
_entity.id
_entity.type
_entity.pdbx_description
1 polymer ?
#
loop_
_entity_poly.entity_id
_entity_poly.type
_entity_poly.pdbx_seq_one_letter_code
_entity_poly.pdbx_strand_id
1 'polypeptide(L)'
;MGPDEQGSRDPVADYSWQRVVLGALLVLIVMGGLSFGYQMGVRLFSFWSAPGAFYGKLPGIVSASIPLSKLPGPPRTEEPSFVLDDANSQGMTGVDDPENERWCDIAGNFYSADFVRRFSYARPLNGRPVVRVRIQVRGATLAGRVEAQGLKPNFAYQLKLRGDYAARDNFETIGRLGRWRLPGHGTNYSDQDYENCAEKSRIEAYILFDFFVTDREGCAVRDFALDSSLHVIWNAGRQRAPDDENALVPAVVCAENPATYSVPKVRRSVEFLWAERETCRYRRGDESMRLPPGMYRARLALTEESFHATGNDGGHWGTVFEVPVQFEILAP
;
A
#
# COMPACT_ATOMS: atom_id res chain seq x y z
N MET A 1 -77.95 2.44 -17.68
CA MET A 1 -77.24 3.25 -18.69
C MET A 1 -76.00 3.82 -18.02
N GLY A 2 -74.84 3.53 -18.59
CA GLY A 2 -73.50 3.89 -18.11
C GLY A 2 -72.64 2.65 -17.81
N PRO A 3 -71.75 2.22 -18.73
CA PRO A 3 -70.75 1.20 -18.42
C PRO A 3 -69.45 1.86 -17.93
N ASP A 4 -68.92 1.39 -16.81
CA ASP A 4 -67.56 1.73 -16.34
C ASP A 4 -66.55 0.78 -17.00
N GLU A 5 -65.66 1.35 -17.82
CA GLU A 5 -64.51 0.67 -18.41
C GLU A 5 -63.40 0.43 -17.36
N GLN A 6 -63.19 -0.82 -16.95
CA GLN A 6 -61.98 -1.24 -16.26
C GLN A 6 -60.87 -1.54 -17.28
N GLY A 7 -59.96 -0.59 -17.46
CA GLY A 7 -58.73 -0.76 -18.24
C GLY A 7 -57.73 -1.67 -17.53
N SER A 8 -57.67 -2.92 -17.97
CA SER A 8 -56.61 -3.89 -17.66
C SER A 8 -55.26 -3.38 -18.19
N ARG A 9 -54.36 -2.95 -17.30
CA ARG A 9 -52.94 -2.72 -17.64
C ARG A 9 -52.22 -4.06 -17.69
N ASP A 10 -51.79 -4.43 -18.89
CA ASP A 10 -50.97 -5.62 -19.15
C ASP A 10 -49.60 -5.53 -18.44
N PRO A 11 -49.25 -6.47 -17.55
CA PRO A 11 -47.96 -6.48 -16.83
C PRO A 11 -46.79 -7.03 -17.68
N VAL A 12 -46.97 -7.23 -18.98
CA VAL A 12 -46.00 -7.95 -19.84
C VAL A 12 -44.90 -7.06 -20.42
N ALA A 13 -45.02 -5.73 -20.33
CA ALA A 13 -44.04 -4.81 -20.93
C ALA A 13 -42.73 -4.63 -20.12
N ASP A 14 -42.71 -4.95 -18.83
CA ASP A 14 -41.62 -4.54 -17.92
C ASP A 14 -40.41 -5.50 -17.87
N TYR A 15 -40.58 -6.74 -18.36
CA TYR A 15 -39.50 -7.75 -18.36
C TYR A 15 -38.54 -7.65 -19.57
N SER A 16 -38.87 -6.85 -20.59
CA SER A 16 -38.04 -6.73 -21.79
C SER A 16 -36.74 -5.95 -21.54
N TRP A 17 -36.81 -4.92 -20.70
CA TRP A 17 -35.67 -4.02 -20.44
C TRP A 17 -34.60 -4.70 -19.58
N GLN A 18 -35.01 -5.49 -18.58
CA GLN A 18 -34.09 -6.24 -17.70
C GLN A 18 -33.23 -7.23 -18.48
N ARG A 19 -33.80 -7.89 -19.49
CA ARG A 19 -33.05 -8.86 -20.33
C ARG A 19 -32.05 -8.17 -21.25
N VAL A 20 -32.37 -6.97 -21.76
CA VAL A 20 -31.46 -6.16 -22.59
C VAL A 20 -30.27 -5.66 -21.76
N VAL A 21 -30.52 -5.21 -20.52
CA VAL A 21 -29.46 -4.77 -19.60
C VAL A 21 -28.55 -5.92 -19.19
N LEU A 22 -29.12 -7.08 -18.82
CA LEU A 22 -28.31 -8.25 -18.49
C LEU A 22 -27.46 -8.72 -19.67
N GLY A 23 -28.03 -8.70 -20.88
CA GLY A 23 -27.30 -9.03 -22.12
C GLY A 23 -26.13 -8.09 -22.39
N ALA A 24 -26.35 -6.77 -22.26
CA ALA A 24 -25.30 -5.78 -22.46
C ALA A 24 -24.17 -5.88 -21.41
N LEU A 25 -24.52 -6.16 -20.15
CA LEU A 25 -23.56 -6.40 -19.06
C LEU A 25 -22.71 -7.64 -19.32
N LEU A 26 -23.32 -8.74 -19.78
CA LEU A 26 -22.60 -9.96 -20.12
C LEU A 26 -21.60 -9.72 -21.27
N VAL A 27 -22.01 -8.98 -22.31
CA VAL A 27 -21.14 -8.62 -23.43
C VAL A 27 -19.96 -7.75 -22.99
N LEU A 28 -20.17 -6.79 -22.09
CA LEU A 28 -19.11 -5.95 -21.55
C LEU A 28 -18.11 -6.74 -20.67
N ILE A 29 -18.59 -7.71 -19.90
CA ILE A 29 -17.73 -8.61 -19.09
C ILE A 29 -16.86 -9.49 -19.99
N VAL A 30 -17.43 -10.00 -21.08
CA VAL A 30 -16.70 -10.84 -22.05
C VAL A 30 -15.67 -10.00 -22.84
N MET A 31 -16.03 -8.79 -23.27
CA MET A 31 -15.18 -7.94 -24.13
C MET A 31 -14.09 -7.19 -23.37
N GLY A 32 -14.30 -6.81 -22.10
CA GLY A 32 -13.34 -6.04 -21.31
C GLY A 32 -12.29 -6.86 -20.56
N GLY A 33 -12.44 -8.18 -20.51
CA GLY A 33 -11.71 -9.03 -19.58
C GLY A 33 -12.20 -8.87 -18.13
N LEU A 34 -11.99 -9.90 -17.30
CA LEU A 34 -12.52 -9.99 -15.93
C LEU A 34 -12.17 -8.77 -15.06
N SER A 35 -11.02 -8.13 -15.28
CA SER A 35 -10.59 -6.96 -14.52
C SER A 35 -11.36 -5.68 -14.88
N PHE A 36 -11.69 -5.45 -16.16
CA PHE A 36 -12.48 -4.29 -16.57
C PHE A 36 -13.96 -4.51 -16.24
N GLY A 37 -14.46 -5.73 -16.45
CA GLY A 37 -15.83 -6.12 -16.06
C GLY A 37 -16.08 -5.98 -14.56
N TYR A 38 -15.09 -6.31 -13.71
CA TYR A 38 -15.16 -6.09 -12.27
C TYR A 38 -15.18 -4.60 -11.90
N GLN A 39 -14.29 -3.79 -12.46
CA GLN A 39 -14.24 -2.34 -12.22
C GLN A 39 -15.53 -1.63 -12.69
N MET A 40 -16.07 -2.01 -13.85
CA MET A 40 -17.38 -1.55 -14.33
C MET A 40 -18.53 -2.07 -13.47
N GLY A 41 -18.47 -3.34 -13.03
CA GLY A 41 -19.46 -3.94 -12.15
C GLY A 41 -19.54 -3.26 -10.80
N VAL A 42 -18.39 -2.91 -10.20
CA VAL A 42 -18.33 -2.12 -8.96
C VAL A 42 -18.92 -0.73 -9.18
N ARG A 43 -18.58 -0.05 -10.29
CA ARG A 43 -19.13 1.27 -10.62
C ARG A 43 -20.63 1.25 -10.89
N LEU A 44 -21.12 0.24 -11.60
CA LEU A 44 -22.55 0.02 -11.85
C LEU A 44 -23.27 -0.32 -10.55
N PHE A 45 -22.71 -1.18 -9.69
CA PHE A 45 -23.30 -1.49 -8.39
C PHE A 45 -23.42 -0.23 -7.52
N SER A 46 -22.38 0.62 -7.48
CA SER A 46 -22.43 1.90 -6.76
C SER A 46 -23.46 2.88 -7.35
N PHE A 47 -23.69 2.87 -8.66
CA PHE A 47 -24.74 3.65 -9.33
C PHE A 47 -26.15 3.12 -8.98
N TRP A 48 -26.31 1.80 -8.86
CA TRP A 48 -27.57 1.15 -8.49
C TRP A 48 -27.93 1.31 -7.01
N SER A 49 -26.95 1.55 -6.14
CA SER A 49 -27.16 1.84 -4.71
C SER A 49 -27.35 3.34 -4.39
N ALA A 50 -27.40 4.22 -5.39
CA ALA A 50 -27.57 5.66 -5.17
C ALA A 50 -28.98 6.00 -4.64
N PRO A 51 -29.12 7.02 -3.76
CA PRO A 51 -30.43 7.43 -3.23
C PRO A 51 -31.35 7.91 -4.35
N GLY A 52 -32.38 7.13 -4.68
CA GLY A 52 -33.38 7.45 -5.71
C GLY A 52 -33.62 6.35 -6.76
N ALA A 53 -32.87 5.24 -6.74
CA ALA A 53 -33.14 4.10 -7.61
C ALA A 53 -34.48 3.42 -7.24
N PHE A 54 -35.29 3.11 -8.26
CA PHE A 54 -36.71 2.74 -8.21
C PHE A 54 -37.01 1.34 -7.63
N TYR A 55 -36.02 0.62 -7.10
CA TYR A 55 -36.20 -0.68 -6.46
C TYR A 55 -36.22 -0.52 -4.94
N GLY A 56 -37.29 -1.03 -4.32
CA GLY A 56 -37.51 -0.97 -2.89
C GLY A 56 -36.29 -1.41 -2.09
N LYS A 57 -36.00 -0.68 -1.01
CA LYS A 57 -34.98 -0.99 -0.01
C LYS A 57 -35.01 -2.49 0.33
N LEU A 58 -34.06 -3.26 -0.19
CA LEU A 58 -33.77 -4.57 0.36
C LEU A 58 -33.45 -4.35 1.84
N PRO A 59 -34.13 -5.05 2.77
CA PRO A 59 -33.89 -4.85 4.19
C PRO A 59 -32.44 -5.24 4.54
N GLY A 60 -31.62 -4.23 4.76
CA GLY A 60 -30.79 -4.15 5.96
C GLY A 60 -29.51 -4.98 6.03
N ILE A 61 -28.94 -5.48 4.93
CA ILE A 61 -27.52 -5.87 4.94
C ILE A 61 -26.70 -4.62 4.65
N VAL A 62 -26.58 -3.74 5.65
CA VAL A 62 -25.55 -2.71 5.64
C VAL A 62 -24.23 -3.43 5.87
N SER A 63 -23.68 -4.00 4.80
CA SER A 63 -22.26 -4.36 4.81
C SER A 63 -21.51 -3.06 5.04
N ALA A 64 -20.99 -2.86 6.25
CA ALA A 64 -20.21 -1.67 6.57
C ALA A 64 -19.07 -1.59 5.54
N SER A 65 -19.10 -0.55 4.71
CA SER A 65 -18.09 -0.35 3.66
C SER A 65 -16.71 -0.39 4.30
N ILE A 66 -15.82 -1.23 3.78
CA ILE A 66 -14.44 -1.26 4.23
C ILE A 66 -13.82 0.10 3.85
N PRO A 67 -13.33 0.90 4.82
CA PRO A 67 -12.75 2.20 4.52
C PRO A 67 -11.51 1.99 3.66
N LEU A 68 -11.36 2.85 2.67
CA LEU A 68 -10.25 2.79 1.74
C LEU A 68 -8.95 3.21 2.42
N SER A 69 -9.00 4.22 3.28
CA SER A 69 -7.84 4.72 4.00
C SER A 69 -7.61 3.99 5.33
N LYS A 70 -6.34 3.96 5.76
CA LYS A 70 -5.90 3.41 7.04
C LYS A 70 -4.69 4.18 7.54
N LEU A 71 -4.70 4.53 8.84
CA LEU A 71 -3.50 4.85 9.59
C LEU A 71 -2.88 3.54 10.11
N PRO A 72 -1.72 3.09 9.58
CA PRO A 72 -1.12 1.83 9.98
C PRO A 72 -0.32 1.92 11.27
N GLY A 73 -0.22 0.79 11.97
CA GLY A 73 0.70 0.59 13.09
C GLY A 73 0.38 1.40 14.35
N PRO A 74 1.30 1.39 15.35
CA PRO A 74 1.15 2.14 16.59
C PRO A 74 1.09 3.66 16.34
N PRO A 75 0.63 4.46 17.32
CA PRO A 75 0.73 5.92 17.27
C PRO A 75 2.15 6.39 16.93
N ARG A 76 2.26 7.43 16.11
CA ARG A 76 3.54 8.02 15.73
C ARG A 76 4.09 8.83 16.92
N THR A 77 5.36 8.63 17.26
CA THR A 77 6.04 9.39 18.32
C THR A 77 6.40 10.78 17.82
N GLU A 78 6.11 11.82 18.60
CA GLU A 78 6.39 13.22 18.23
C GLU A 78 7.90 13.54 18.22
N GLU A 79 8.66 12.96 19.15
CA GLU A 79 10.10 13.19 19.26
C GLU A 79 10.90 11.91 18.96
N PRO A 80 11.62 11.85 17.83
CA PRO A 80 12.44 10.69 17.50
C PRO A 80 13.66 10.62 18.43
N SER A 81 13.77 9.52 19.18
CA SER A 81 14.99 9.16 19.91
C SER A 81 15.69 8.00 19.21
N PHE A 82 16.96 8.17 18.87
CA PHE A 82 17.78 7.10 18.31
C PHE A 82 18.39 6.27 19.43
N VAL A 83 17.88 5.07 19.62
CA VAL A 83 18.29 4.16 20.71
C VAL A 83 18.82 2.83 20.20
N LEU A 84 18.73 2.59 18.88
CA LEU A 84 19.21 1.35 18.28
C LEU A 84 20.70 1.42 17.97
N ASP A 85 21.42 0.37 18.36
CA ASP A 85 22.86 0.19 18.13
C ASP A 85 23.16 -1.27 17.76
N ASP A 86 24.45 -1.60 17.58
CA ASP A 86 24.87 -2.96 17.21
C ASP A 86 24.65 -3.99 18.33
N ALA A 87 24.45 -3.56 19.58
CA ALA A 87 24.21 -4.46 20.70
C ALA A 87 22.74 -4.87 20.85
N ASN A 88 21.81 -4.04 20.36
CA ASN A 88 20.37 -4.23 20.59
C ASN A 88 19.50 -4.29 19.33
N SER A 89 20.12 -4.26 18.14
CA SER A 89 19.41 -4.23 16.86
C SER A 89 20.17 -4.95 15.76
N GLN A 90 19.55 -5.07 14.59
CA GLN A 90 20.16 -5.59 13.39
C GLN A 90 20.23 -4.49 12.33
N GLY A 91 21.40 -4.31 11.72
CA GLY A 91 21.56 -3.44 10.55
C GLY A 91 20.89 -4.05 9.32
N MET A 92 20.13 -3.24 8.57
CA MET A 92 19.64 -3.62 7.26
C MET A 92 20.73 -3.44 6.20
N THR A 93 20.75 -4.32 5.21
CA THR A 93 21.71 -4.26 4.10
C THR A 93 21.12 -3.43 2.96
N GLY A 94 21.88 -2.45 2.49
CA GLY A 94 21.51 -1.62 1.34
C GLY A 94 21.55 -2.43 0.04
N VAL A 95 20.61 -2.16 -0.86
CA VAL A 95 20.47 -2.82 -2.17
C VAL A 95 20.87 -1.84 -3.27
N ASP A 96 21.64 -2.30 -4.26
CA ASP A 96 22.03 -1.49 -5.43
C ASP A 96 20.99 -1.69 -6.52
N ASP A 97 20.03 -0.76 -6.63
CA ASP A 97 18.96 -0.81 -7.64
C ASP A 97 18.62 0.59 -8.21
N PRO A 98 19.62 1.35 -8.70
CA PRO A 98 19.46 2.77 -9.03
C PRO A 98 18.47 3.02 -10.19
N GLU A 99 18.20 2.02 -11.02
CA GLU A 99 17.25 2.12 -12.14
C GLU A 99 15.79 2.15 -11.69
N ASN A 100 15.48 1.59 -10.51
CA ASN A 100 14.13 1.56 -9.96
C ASN A 100 13.90 2.61 -8.85
N GLU A 101 14.95 3.37 -8.51
CA GLU A 101 14.92 4.43 -7.51
C GLU A 101 14.22 5.70 -8.01
N ARG A 102 13.55 6.38 -7.09
CA ARG A 102 12.90 7.67 -7.25
C ARG A 102 13.83 8.80 -6.79
N TRP A 103 13.84 9.89 -7.54
CA TRP A 103 14.70 11.06 -7.28
C TRP A 103 13.94 12.38 -7.07
N CYS A 104 12.74 12.29 -6.46
CA CYS A 104 12.01 13.44 -5.94
C CYS A 104 11.35 13.11 -4.60
N ASP A 105 11.29 14.11 -3.71
CA ASP A 105 10.71 13.97 -2.37
C ASP A 105 9.18 13.87 -2.37
N ILE A 106 8.55 13.79 -1.19
CA ILE A 106 7.08 13.64 -1.07
C ILE A 106 6.29 14.87 -1.56
N ALA A 107 6.94 16.04 -1.66
CA ALA A 107 6.38 17.27 -2.21
C ALA A 107 6.71 17.44 -3.71
N GLY A 108 7.36 16.45 -4.33
CA GLY A 108 7.79 16.48 -5.72
C GLY A 108 8.96 17.45 -5.97
N ASN A 109 9.74 17.80 -4.95
CA ASN A 109 10.99 18.54 -5.17
C ASN A 109 12.06 17.56 -5.64
N PHE A 110 12.66 17.87 -6.79
CA PHE A 110 13.73 17.06 -7.37
C PHE A 110 15.04 17.22 -6.64
N TYR A 111 15.74 16.11 -6.44
CA TYR A 111 17.11 16.17 -5.94
C TYR A 111 18.08 16.74 -7.00
N SER A 112 19.16 17.34 -6.54
CA SER A 112 20.21 17.88 -7.40
C SER A 112 20.94 16.73 -8.10
N ALA A 113 21.45 16.97 -9.31
CA ALA A 113 22.25 15.96 -10.01
C ALA A 113 23.49 15.53 -9.21
N ASP A 114 24.03 16.42 -8.38
CA ASP A 114 25.17 16.11 -7.53
C ASP A 114 24.82 15.21 -6.34
N PHE A 115 23.64 15.40 -5.75
CA PHE A 115 23.11 14.49 -4.74
C PHE A 115 22.88 13.10 -5.34
N VAL A 116 22.17 13.03 -6.47
CA VAL A 116 21.86 11.77 -7.17
C VAL A 116 23.13 10.96 -7.47
N ARG A 117 24.18 11.61 -7.97
CA ARG A 117 25.46 10.92 -8.29
C ARG A 117 26.19 10.36 -7.07
N ARG A 118 26.07 10.99 -5.91
CA ARG A 118 26.83 10.64 -4.70
C ARG A 118 26.06 9.76 -3.73
N PHE A 119 24.74 9.78 -3.80
CA PHE A 119 23.89 8.98 -2.93
C PHE A 119 23.92 7.52 -3.37
N SER A 120 24.08 6.60 -2.42
CA SER A 120 23.97 5.16 -2.67
C SER A 120 23.52 4.44 -1.41
N TYR A 121 22.55 3.55 -1.53
CA TYR A 121 22.13 2.68 -0.43
C TYR A 121 23.15 1.57 -0.14
N ALA A 122 23.65 0.91 -1.19
CA ALA A 122 24.56 -0.22 -1.07
C ALA A 122 26.01 0.18 -0.74
N ARG A 123 26.44 1.40 -1.13
CA ARG A 123 27.81 1.89 -0.94
C ARG A 123 27.79 3.21 -0.16
N PRO A 124 27.47 3.16 1.14
CA PRO A 124 27.28 4.35 1.95
C PRO A 124 28.57 5.18 2.06
N LEU A 125 28.52 6.45 1.66
CA LEU A 125 29.62 7.39 1.87
C LEU A 125 29.63 7.83 3.34
N ASN A 126 30.81 7.80 3.97
CA ASN A 126 30.99 8.11 5.39
C ASN A 126 30.09 7.28 6.31
N GLY A 127 29.76 6.05 5.90
CA GLY A 127 28.92 5.15 6.67
C GLY A 127 27.44 5.54 6.72
N ARG A 128 26.92 6.34 5.77
CA ARG A 128 25.48 6.60 5.60
C ARG A 128 25.03 6.37 4.16
N PRO A 129 23.78 5.92 3.92
CA PRO A 129 22.69 5.68 4.88
C PRO A 129 22.90 4.48 5.82
N VAL A 130 22.27 4.52 7.00
CA VAL A 130 22.18 3.39 7.95
C VAL A 130 20.74 3.19 8.36
N VAL A 131 20.29 1.94 8.34
CA VAL A 131 18.98 1.54 8.86
C VAL A 131 19.18 0.39 9.84
N ARG A 132 18.61 0.53 11.03
CA ARG A 132 18.62 -0.49 12.08
C ARG A 132 17.20 -0.89 12.43
N VAL A 133 17.00 -2.17 12.74
CA VAL A 133 15.73 -2.70 13.20
C VAL A 133 15.89 -3.53 14.46
N ARG A 134 14.94 -3.40 15.38
CA ARG A 134 14.73 -4.34 16.48
C ARG A 134 13.31 -4.89 16.40
N ILE A 135 13.18 -6.21 16.32
CA ILE A 135 11.87 -6.88 16.26
C ILE A 135 11.57 -7.59 17.59
N GLN A 136 10.28 -7.72 17.89
CA GLN A 136 9.79 -8.67 18.88
C GLN A 136 9.81 -10.07 18.25
N VAL A 137 10.70 -10.94 18.73
CA VAL A 137 10.87 -12.29 18.19
C VAL A 137 9.70 -13.24 18.51
N ARG A 138 8.85 -12.89 19.47
CA ARG A 138 7.64 -13.63 19.84
C ARG A 138 6.53 -12.64 20.20
N GLY A 139 5.33 -12.81 19.65
CA GLY A 139 4.20 -11.93 19.95
C GLY A 139 2.93 -12.30 19.20
N ALA A 140 1.83 -11.56 19.43
CA ALA A 140 0.57 -11.77 18.72
C ALA A 140 0.55 -11.17 17.30
N THR A 141 1.59 -10.41 16.94
CA THR A 141 1.87 -9.89 15.61
C THR A 141 3.38 -9.62 15.46
N LEU A 142 3.85 -9.39 14.23
CA LEU A 142 5.17 -8.82 13.98
C LEU A 142 5.17 -7.36 14.42
N ALA A 143 5.94 -7.02 15.44
CA ALA A 143 6.12 -5.65 15.91
C ALA A 143 7.59 -5.35 16.18
N GLY A 144 7.94 -4.07 16.20
CA GLY A 144 9.31 -3.67 16.39
C GLY A 144 9.51 -2.17 16.24
N ARG A 145 10.78 -1.80 16.04
CA ARG A 145 11.23 -0.43 15.82
C ARG A 145 12.23 -0.41 14.68
N VAL A 146 12.10 0.55 13.78
CA VAL A 146 13.09 0.90 12.76
C VAL A 146 13.61 2.30 13.02
N GLU A 147 14.93 2.46 12.89
CA GLU A 147 15.62 3.74 12.96
C GLU A 147 16.48 3.90 11.71
N ALA A 148 16.34 5.04 11.05
CA ALA A 148 17.03 5.34 9.80
C ALA A 148 17.78 6.67 9.91
N GLN A 149 18.97 6.71 9.33
CA GLN A 149 19.81 7.91 9.28
C GLN A 149 20.42 8.07 7.89
N GLY A 150 20.36 9.29 7.37
CA GLY A 150 20.98 9.66 6.09
C GLY A 150 20.34 9.00 4.87
N LEU A 151 19.07 8.59 4.97
CA LEU A 151 18.25 8.23 3.81
C LEU A 151 17.98 9.48 2.92
N LYS A 152 17.24 9.33 1.83
CA LYS A 152 16.83 10.48 1.02
C LYS A 152 15.99 11.45 1.90
N PRO A 153 16.29 12.76 1.92
CA PRO A 153 15.56 13.73 2.75
C PRO A 153 14.11 13.93 2.35
N ASN A 154 13.22 14.16 3.32
CA ASN A 154 11.79 14.43 3.09
C ASN A 154 11.10 13.33 2.22
N PHE A 155 11.52 12.07 2.36
CA PHE A 155 11.12 10.98 1.48
C PHE A 155 10.29 9.92 2.22
N ALA A 156 9.32 9.30 1.53
CA ALA A 156 8.47 8.25 2.10
C ALA A 156 9.01 6.86 1.80
N TYR A 157 9.14 6.04 2.84
CA TYR A 157 9.57 4.65 2.76
C TYR A 157 8.47 3.71 3.24
N GLN A 158 8.18 2.72 2.41
CA GLN A 158 7.29 1.61 2.69
C GLN A 158 8.00 0.54 3.52
N LEU A 159 7.35 0.04 4.57
CA LEU A 159 7.80 -1.11 5.35
C LEU A 159 7.05 -2.37 4.91
N LYS A 160 7.80 -3.37 4.43
CA LYS A 160 7.24 -4.61 3.89
C LYS A 160 7.77 -5.84 4.60
N LEU A 161 6.89 -6.81 4.83
CA LEU A 161 7.27 -8.18 5.18
C LEU A 161 7.25 -9.01 3.90
N ARG A 162 8.43 -9.44 3.43
CA ARG A 162 8.60 -10.28 2.23
C ARG A 162 8.78 -11.75 2.63
N GLY A 163 8.09 -12.65 1.96
CA GLY A 163 8.22 -14.09 2.17
C GLY A 163 9.59 -14.62 1.70
N ASP A 164 10.17 -15.57 2.44
CA ASP A 164 11.31 -16.35 1.96
C ASP A 164 10.78 -17.57 1.20
N TYR A 165 11.05 -17.66 -0.10
CA TYR A 165 10.56 -18.76 -0.94
C TYR A 165 11.01 -20.14 -0.45
N ALA A 166 12.16 -20.23 0.22
CA ALA A 166 12.64 -21.48 0.82
C ALA A 166 11.75 -21.95 1.99
N ALA A 167 11.03 -21.04 2.65
CA ALA A 167 10.02 -21.33 3.67
C ALA A 167 8.63 -21.25 3.04
N ARG A 168 8.30 -22.25 2.22
CA ARG A 168 7.18 -22.18 1.27
C ARG A 168 5.84 -21.78 1.90
N ASP A 169 5.44 -22.39 3.00
CA ASP A 169 4.16 -22.12 3.65
C ASP A 169 4.07 -20.68 4.17
N ASN A 170 5.18 -20.16 4.72
CA ASN A 170 5.29 -18.77 5.19
C ASN A 170 5.20 -17.80 4.01
N PHE A 171 5.92 -18.10 2.92
CA PHE A 171 5.87 -17.33 1.68
C PHE A 171 4.45 -17.24 1.14
N GLU A 172 3.72 -18.37 1.06
CA GLU A 172 2.36 -18.36 0.55
C GLU A 172 1.40 -17.59 1.47
N THR A 173 1.52 -17.81 2.78
CA THR A 173 0.71 -17.12 3.78
C THR A 173 0.87 -15.60 3.68
N ILE A 174 2.12 -15.13 3.56
CA ILE A 174 2.42 -13.70 3.40
C ILE A 174 1.79 -13.15 2.11
N GLY A 175 1.90 -13.86 0.98
CA GLY A 175 1.35 -13.38 -0.29
C GLY A 175 -0.18 -13.34 -0.32
N ARG A 176 -0.86 -14.33 0.30
CA ARG A 176 -2.32 -14.36 0.38
C ARG A 176 -2.92 -13.31 1.32
N LEU A 177 -2.20 -12.94 2.38
CA LEU A 177 -2.61 -11.83 3.25
C LEU A 177 -2.22 -10.46 2.67
N GLY A 178 -1.15 -10.45 1.87
CA GLY A 178 -0.64 -9.29 1.19
C GLY A 178 -0.87 -9.38 -0.31
N ARG A 179 0.23 -9.36 -1.05
CA ARG A 179 0.26 -9.20 -2.50
C ARG A 179 1.37 -10.05 -3.11
N TRP A 180 1.24 -10.25 -4.42
CA TRP A 180 2.24 -10.90 -5.26
C TRP A 180 2.87 -9.89 -6.20
N ARG A 181 4.17 -10.03 -6.44
CA ARG A 181 4.88 -9.40 -7.54
C ARG A 181 5.49 -10.48 -8.40
N LEU A 182 4.88 -10.70 -9.57
CA LEU A 182 5.39 -11.62 -10.58
C LEU A 182 6.56 -10.97 -11.34
N PRO A 183 7.39 -11.76 -12.04
CA PRO A 183 8.45 -11.22 -12.89
C PRO A 183 7.92 -10.22 -13.94
N GLY A 184 8.65 -9.12 -14.13
CA GLY A 184 8.32 -8.05 -15.06
C GLY A 184 7.96 -6.73 -14.36
N HIS A 185 7.32 -5.82 -15.10
CA HIS A 185 6.94 -4.48 -14.61
C HIS A 185 5.43 -4.36 -14.32
N GLY A 186 4.68 -5.46 -14.39
CA GLY A 186 3.26 -5.45 -14.05
C GLY A 186 3.06 -5.26 -12.54
N THR A 187 1.87 -4.78 -12.17
CA THR A 187 1.47 -4.53 -10.80
C THR A 187 0.08 -5.14 -10.55
N ASN A 188 -0.32 -5.27 -9.29
CA ASN A 188 -1.69 -5.70 -8.90
C ASN A 188 -2.03 -7.16 -9.26
N TYR A 189 -1.09 -8.08 -9.07
CA TYR A 189 -1.34 -9.50 -9.29
C TYR A 189 -2.24 -10.09 -8.20
N SER A 190 -3.23 -10.86 -8.63
CA SER A 190 -4.17 -11.59 -7.77
C SER A 190 -3.60 -12.94 -7.30
N ASP A 191 -4.29 -13.58 -6.35
CA ASP A 191 -3.97 -14.97 -5.97
C ASP A 191 -4.12 -15.94 -7.16
N GLN A 192 -5.04 -15.65 -8.09
CA GLN A 192 -5.22 -16.48 -9.28
C GLN A 192 -4.03 -16.33 -10.25
N ASP A 193 -3.49 -15.13 -10.40
CA ASP A 193 -2.28 -14.91 -11.24
C ASP A 193 -1.10 -15.68 -10.66
N TYR A 194 -0.97 -15.68 -9.34
CA TYR A 194 -0.01 -16.50 -8.63
C TYR A 194 -0.22 -18.00 -8.87
N GLU A 195 -1.45 -18.51 -8.79
CA GLU A 195 -1.72 -19.93 -9.07
C GLU A 195 -1.43 -20.33 -10.52
N ASN A 196 -1.68 -19.42 -11.45
CA ASN A 196 -1.47 -19.64 -12.88
C ASN A 196 0.01 -19.50 -13.29
N CYS A 197 0.86 -18.94 -12.44
CA CYS A 197 2.27 -18.75 -12.76
C CYS A 197 3.03 -20.08 -12.62
N ALA A 198 3.63 -20.53 -13.72
CA ALA A 198 4.39 -21.78 -13.75
C ALA A 198 5.67 -21.72 -12.89
N GLU A 199 6.35 -20.57 -12.85
CA GLU A 199 7.65 -20.41 -12.18
C GLU A 199 7.51 -19.62 -10.88
N LYS A 200 6.88 -20.25 -9.87
CA LYS A 200 6.56 -19.61 -8.58
C LYS A 200 7.80 -19.12 -7.81
N SER A 201 8.99 -19.67 -8.07
CA SER A 201 10.27 -19.28 -7.43
C SER A 201 10.74 -17.87 -7.75
N ARG A 202 10.23 -17.27 -8.83
CA ARG A 202 10.56 -15.89 -9.21
C ARG A 202 9.52 -14.88 -8.75
N ILE A 203 8.47 -15.34 -8.07
CA ILE A 203 7.43 -14.49 -7.52
C ILE A 203 7.90 -13.97 -6.16
N GLU A 204 7.62 -12.72 -5.89
CA GLU A 204 7.76 -12.13 -4.58
C GLU A 204 6.39 -12.08 -3.88
N ALA A 205 6.32 -12.65 -2.68
CA ALA A 205 5.20 -12.49 -1.76
C ALA A 205 5.53 -11.40 -0.76
N TYR A 206 4.63 -10.43 -0.55
CA TYR A 206 4.87 -9.37 0.44
C TYR A 206 3.59 -8.81 1.05
N ILE A 207 3.70 -8.27 2.25
CA ILE A 207 2.68 -7.42 2.89
C ILE A 207 3.30 -6.04 3.09
N LEU A 208 2.72 -5.00 2.47
CA LEU A 208 2.97 -3.62 2.88
C LEU A 208 2.10 -3.35 4.11
N PHE A 209 2.71 -3.01 5.25
CA PHE A 209 1.95 -2.90 6.50
C PHE A 209 2.19 -1.60 7.27
N ASP A 210 3.24 -0.84 6.95
CA ASP A 210 3.52 0.45 7.57
C ASP A 210 4.34 1.34 6.61
N PHE A 211 4.51 2.61 6.97
CA PHE A 211 5.39 3.54 6.28
C PHE A 211 5.86 4.67 7.21
N PHE A 212 6.99 5.29 6.85
CA PHE A 212 7.48 6.49 7.50
C PHE A 212 8.01 7.50 6.48
N VAL A 213 8.17 8.74 6.94
CA VAL A 213 8.76 9.83 6.18
C VAL A 213 10.03 10.27 6.90
N THR A 214 11.10 10.48 6.15
CA THR A 214 12.35 11.04 6.67
C THR A 214 12.26 12.55 6.82
N ASP A 215 12.98 13.10 7.80
CA ASP A 215 13.17 14.53 7.90
C ASP A 215 14.14 15.08 6.82
N ARG A 216 14.50 16.36 6.96
CA ARG A 216 15.41 17.04 6.02
C ARG A 216 16.85 16.54 6.08
N GLU A 217 17.23 15.81 7.11
CA GLU A 217 18.52 15.15 7.27
C GLU A 217 18.49 13.67 6.83
N GLY A 218 17.34 13.18 6.37
CA GLY A 218 17.18 11.78 5.99
C GLY A 218 17.04 10.84 7.19
N CYS A 219 16.62 11.38 8.34
CA CYS A 219 16.46 10.64 9.58
C CYS A 219 14.99 10.28 9.83
N ALA A 220 14.74 9.11 10.41
CA ALA A 220 13.40 8.69 10.82
C ALA A 220 13.46 7.67 11.96
N VAL A 221 12.42 7.66 12.78
CA VAL A 221 12.18 6.67 13.82
C VAL A 221 10.74 6.21 13.71
N ARG A 222 10.51 4.89 13.70
CA ARG A 222 9.17 4.31 13.60
C ARG A 222 9.07 3.02 14.40
N ASP A 223 8.27 3.05 15.46
CA ASP A 223 7.71 1.81 16.02
C ASP A 223 6.62 1.30 15.08
N PHE A 224 6.61 0.00 14.80
CA PHE A 224 5.70 -0.60 13.83
C PHE A 224 5.03 -1.86 14.39
N ALA A 225 3.89 -2.19 13.79
CA ALA A 225 3.19 -3.45 14.01
C ALA A 225 2.49 -3.87 12.71
N LEU A 226 2.54 -5.14 12.35
CA LEU A 226 1.78 -5.69 11.24
C LEU A 226 0.33 -5.88 11.68
N ASP A 227 -0.48 -4.84 11.51
CA ASP A 227 -1.91 -4.84 11.81
C ASP A 227 -2.78 -4.59 10.56
N SER A 228 -2.13 -4.37 9.43
CA SER A 228 -2.74 -3.91 8.18
C SER A 228 -2.04 -4.55 6.99
N SER A 229 -2.81 -4.81 5.94
CA SER A 229 -2.36 -5.06 4.57
C SER A 229 -2.75 -3.85 3.72
N LEU A 230 -1.74 -3.16 3.17
CA LEU A 230 -1.87 -1.91 2.45
C LEU A 230 -1.55 -2.13 0.97
N HIS A 231 -2.13 -1.30 0.11
CA HIS A 231 -1.95 -1.30 -1.33
C HIS A 231 -0.83 -0.33 -1.75
N VAL A 232 -0.98 0.95 -1.39
CA VAL A 232 -0.08 2.05 -1.78
C VAL A 232 -0.20 3.23 -0.81
N ILE A 233 0.80 4.11 -0.79
CA ILE A 233 0.74 5.39 -0.09
C ILE A 233 0.43 6.52 -1.08
N TRP A 234 -0.48 7.40 -0.69
CA TRP A 234 -0.93 8.55 -1.47
C TRP A 234 -0.48 9.85 -0.81
N ASN A 235 -0.21 10.87 -1.62
CA ASN A 235 -0.20 12.26 -1.16
C ASN A 235 -1.58 12.90 -1.39
N ALA A 236 -2.24 13.32 -0.31
CA ALA A 236 -3.60 13.84 -0.32
C ALA A 236 -3.74 15.14 -1.14
N GLY A 237 -2.79 16.06 -1.00
CA GLY A 237 -2.85 17.37 -1.65
C GLY A 237 -2.46 17.32 -3.14
N ARG A 238 -1.73 16.29 -3.55
CA ARG A 238 -1.18 16.19 -4.91
C ARG A 238 -1.91 15.19 -5.81
N GLN A 239 -2.60 14.23 -5.22
CA GLN A 239 -3.13 13.09 -5.97
C GLN A 239 -4.59 12.80 -5.63
N ARG A 240 -4.84 12.35 -4.40
CA ARG A 240 -6.15 11.85 -3.99
C ARG A 240 -6.29 11.97 -2.48
N ALA A 241 -7.38 12.59 -2.03
CA ALA A 241 -7.73 12.64 -0.60
C ALA A 241 -8.24 11.27 -0.08
N PRO A 242 -8.04 10.95 1.20
CA PRO A 242 -8.61 9.76 1.82
C PRO A 242 -10.14 9.90 2.00
N ASP A 243 -10.79 8.80 2.35
CA ASP A 243 -12.17 8.80 2.84
C ASP A 243 -12.30 9.12 4.34
N ASP A 244 -11.20 9.04 5.10
CA ASP A 244 -11.10 9.43 6.50
C ASP A 244 -9.89 10.34 6.72
N GLU A 245 -10.13 11.59 7.13
CA GLU A 245 -9.07 12.56 7.41
C GLU A 245 -8.20 12.17 8.62
N ASN A 246 -8.71 11.32 9.53
CA ASN A 246 -7.92 10.79 10.64
C ASN A 246 -6.84 9.79 10.16
N ALA A 247 -6.90 9.35 8.89
CA ALA A 247 -5.86 8.54 8.28
C ALA A 247 -4.67 9.36 7.74
N LEU A 248 -4.74 10.69 7.77
CA LEU A 248 -3.69 11.57 7.28
C LEU A 248 -2.48 11.58 8.23
N VAL A 249 -1.30 11.50 7.63
CA VAL A 249 0.00 11.60 8.27
C VAL A 249 0.65 12.90 7.77
N PRO A 250 0.71 13.95 8.61
CA PRO A 250 1.40 15.17 8.25
C PRO A 250 2.91 14.95 8.23
N ALA A 251 3.57 15.51 7.24
CA ALA A 251 5.02 15.50 7.12
C ALA A 251 5.53 16.90 6.73
N VAL A 252 6.43 17.45 7.54
CA VAL A 252 7.06 18.73 7.26
C VAL A 252 8.16 18.53 6.23
N VAL A 253 8.11 19.28 5.14
CA VAL A 253 9.11 19.24 4.07
C VAL A 253 9.99 20.49 4.14
N CYS A 254 11.31 20.29 4.28
CA CYS A 254 12.30 21.36 4.20
C CYS A 254 13.27 21.10 3.04
N ALA A 255 13.03 21.75 1.89
CA ALA A 255 13.83 21.59 0.67
C ALA A 255 14.80 22.75 0.42
N GLU A 256 15.41 23.32 1.47
CA GLU A 256 16.21 24.55 1.39
C GLU A 256 17.67 24.35 0.96
N ASN A 257 18.20 23.12 1.05
CA ASN A 257 19.62 22.84 0.82
C ASN A 257 19.97 22.75 -0.68
N PRO A 258 20.78 23.67 -1.24
CA PRO A 258 21.19 23.66 -2.65
C PRO A 258 22.11 22.49 -3.03
N ALA A 259 22.77 21.84 -2.06
CA ALA A 259 23.53 20.63 -2.33
C ALA A 259 22.60 19.42 -2.56
N THR A 260 21.40 19.42 -1.95
CA THR A 260 20.45 18.31 -2.01
C THR A 260 19.40 18.49 -3.10
N TYR A 261 18.89 19.70 -3.31
CA TYR A 261 17.75 19.97 -4.20
C TYR A 261 18.15 20.75 -5.44
N SER A 262 17.55 20.39 -6.59
CA SER A 262 17.80 21.09 -7.86
C SER A 262 17.21 22.51 -7.88
N VAL A 263 16.06 22.70 -7.22
CA VAL A 263 15.40 23.99 -7.05
C VAL A 263 15.04 24.17 -5.56
N PRO A 264 15.98 24.70 -4.75
CA PRO A 264 15.75 24.89 -3.33
C PRO A 264 14.54 25.77 -3.02
N LYS A 265 13.83 25.44 -1.95
CA LYS A 265 12.64 26.17 -1.48
C LYS A 265 12.97 26.93 -0.21
N VAL A 266 12.60 28.21 -0.19
CA VAL A 266 12.78 29.08 0.99
C VAL A 266 11.70 28.80 2.05
N ARG A 267 10.51 28.35 1.63
CA ARG A 267 9.39 28.08 2.54
C ARG A 267 9.27 26.59 2.80
N ARG A 268 9.09 26.24 4.07
CA ARG A 268 8.67 24.89 4.48
C ARG A 268 7.23 24.65 4.03
N SER A 269 6.92 23.41 3.68
CA SER A 269 5.54 22.96 3.42
C SER A 269 5.17 21.81 4.36
N VAL A 270 3.87 21.53 4.46
CA VAL A 270 3.36 20.32 5.11
C VAL A 270 2.63 19.52 4.03
N GLU A 271 3.09 18.30 3.81
CA GLU A 271 2.41 17.32 2.96
C GLU A 271 1.60 16.37 3.84
N PHE A 272 0.47 15.89 3.33
CA PHE A 272 -0.37 14.94 4.05
C PHE A 272 -0.39 13.62 3.28
N LEU A 273 0.11 12.56 3.91
CA LEU A 273 0.16 11.22 3.32
C LEU A 273 -0.89 10.31 3.95
N TRP A 274 -1.37 9.32 3.22
CA TRP A 274 -2.23 8.27 3.78
C TRP A 274 -2.02 6.96 3.04
N ALA A 275 -2.35 5.84 3.69
CA ALA A 275 -2.22 4.51 3.09
C ALA A 275 -3.57 3.98 2.63
N GLU A 276 -3.63 3.51 1.39
CA GLU A 276 -4.77 2.75 0.87
C GLU A 276 -4.70 1.31 1.37
N ARG A 277 -5.82 0.79 1.89
CA ARG A 277 -5.95 -0.61 2.26
C ARG A 277 -5.97 -1.49 1.01
N GLU A 278 -5.37 -2.67 1.14
CA GLU A 278 -5.65 -3.75 0.20
C GLU A 278 -7.05 -4.33 0.47
N THR A 279 -8.09 -3.62 0.06
CA THR A 279 -9.49 -3.88 0.46
C THR A 279 -9.95 -5.32 0.21
N CYS A 280 -9.43 -5.98 -0.83
CA CYS A 280 -9.75 -7.39 -1.13
C CYS A 280 -9.28 -8.39 -0.05
N ARG A 281 -8.41 -7.98 0.88
CA ARG A 281 -7.90 -8.81 1.99
C ARG A 281 -8.69 -8.68 3.27
N TYR A 282 -9.63 -7.74 3.34
CA TYR A 282 -10.44 -7.49 4.52
C TYR A 282 -11.86 -7.99 4.29
N ARG A 283 -12.47 -8.54 5.34
CA ARG A 283 -13.90 -8.89 5.38
C ARG A 283 -14.73 -7.75 5.95
N ARG A 284 -14.14 -6.94 6.82
CA ARG A 284 -14.79 -5.82 7.53
C ARG A 284 -13.82 -4.67 7.72
N GLY A 285 -14.36 -3.45 7.88
CA GLY A 285 -13.53 -2.25 8.04
C GLY A 285 -12.78 -2.15 9.38
N ASP A 286 -13.29 -2.78 10.43
CA ASP A 286 -12.70 -2.85 11.77
C ASP A 286 -11.68 -3.98 11.93
N GLU A 287 -11.52 -4.84 10.92
CA GLU A 287 -10.62 -5.97 10.96
C GLU A 287 -9.16 -5.52 10.96
N SER A 288 -8.36 -6.12 11.87
CA SER A 288 -6.91 -6.03 11.85
C SER A 288 -6.34 -7.26 11.16
N MET A 289 -5.40 -7.04 10.24
CA MET A 289 -4.70 -8.13 9.57
C MET A 289 -3.70 -8.77 10.52
N ARG A 290 -3.71 -10.10 10.58
CA ARG A 290 -2.79 -10.88 11.42
C ARG A 290 -2.29 -12.08 10.65
N LEU A 291 -1.02 -12.39 10.85
CA LEU A 291 -0.47 -13.69 10.46
C LEU A 291 -1.09 -14.78 11.36
N PRO A 292 -1.39 -15.97 10.81
CA PRO A 292 -1.71 -17.15 11.61
C PRO A 292 -0.61 -17.47 12.63
N PRO A 293 -0.93 -18.17 13.74
CA PRO A 293 0.10 -18.65 14.67
C PRO A 293 1.12 -19.57 13.99
N GLY A 294 2.40 -19.40 14.31
CA GLY A 294 3.47 -20.21 13.74
C GLY A 294 4.84 -19.53 13.72
N MET A 295 5.85 -20.29 13.29
CA MET A 295 7.22 -19.82 13.11
C MET A 295 7.41 -19.26 11.70
N TYR A 296 7.76 -17.98 11.62
CA TYR A 296 7.99 -17.28 10.36
C TYR A 296 9.48 -17.09 10.08
N ARG A 297 9.86 -17.38 8.84
CA ARG A 297 11.14 -17.00 8.23
C ARG A 297 10.83 -16.13 7.01
N ALA A 298 11.30 -14.89 7.05
CA ALA A 298 10.94 -13.85 6.10
C ALA A 298 12.07 -12.82 5.97
N ARG A 299 11.81 -11.75 5.22
CA ARG A 299 12.68 -10.57 5.15
C ARG A 299 11.85 -9.33 5.46
N LEU A 300 12.39 -8.46 6.31
CA LEU A 300 11.86 -7.11 6.43
C LEU A 300 12.56 -6.25 5.38
N ALA A 301 11.79 -5.49 4.60
CA ALA A 301 12.31 -4.68 3.52
C ALA A 301 11.78 -3.25 3.59
N LEU A 302 12.65 -2.31 3.21
CA LEU A 302 12.27 -0.95 2.90
C LEU A 302 12.23 -0.76 1.39
N THR A 303 11.14 -0.17 0.94
CA THR A 303 10.92 0.17 -0.47
C THR A 303 10.64 1.64 -0.60
N GLU A 304 11.14 2.27 -1.66
CA GLU A 304 10.76 3.64 -1.98
C GLU A 304 9.30 3.73 -2.43
N GLU A 305 8.59 4.75 -1.95
CA GLU A 305 7.25 5.04 -2.47
C GLU A 305 7.33 5.75 -3.83
N SER A 306 6.52 5.28 -4.79
CA SER A 306 6.43 5.85 -6.13
C SER A 306 5.25 6.81 -6.31
N PHE A 307 4.29 6.81 -5.37
CA PHE A 307 3.08 7.61 -5.45
C PHE A 307 2.41 7.47 -6.83
N HIS A 308 2.46 6.31 -7.49
CA HIS A 308 1.92 6.13 -8.85
C HIS A 308 2.31 7.22 -9.87
N ALA A 309 3.45 7.90 -9.70
CA ALA A 309 3.82 8.96 -10.62
C ALA A 309 4.15 8.34 -11.98
N THR A 310 3.50 8.83 -13.04
CA THR A 310 3.50 8.23 -14.38
C THR A 310 4.68 8.63 -15.26
N GLY A 311 5.67 9.33 -14.70
CA GLY A 311 6.89 9.75 -15.40
C GLY A 311 8.13 9.01 -14.92
N ASN A 312 9.28 9.33 -15.54
CA ASN A 312 10.61 8.83 -15.13
C ASN A 312 10.94 9.12 -13.66
N ASP A 313 10.17 10.00 -13.03
CA ASP A 313 10.34 10.47 -11.67
C ASP A 313 9.55 9.64 -10.64
N GLY A 314 8.78 8.65 -11.10
CA GLY A 314 7.99 7.79 -10.21
C GLY A 314 8.81 6.73 -9.50
N GLY A 315 9.88 6.23 -10.12
CA GLY A 315 10.52 4.99 -9.67
C GLY A 315 9.59 3.77 -9.81
N HIS A 316 10.11 2.58 -9.56
CA HIS A 316 9.39 1.31 -9.74
C HIS A 316 9.30 0.50 -8.44
N TRP A 317 9.12 1.17 -7.30
CA TRP A 317 9.18 0.56 -5.97
C TRP A 317 10.49 -0.17 -5.73
N GLY A 318 11.62 0.54 -5.93
CA GLY A 318 12.96 0.02 -5.64
C GLY A 318 13.08 -0.40 -4.18
N THR A 319 13.41 -1.68 -3.94
CA THR A 319 13.76 -2.14 -2.60
C THR A 319 15.17 -1.67 -2.30
N VAL A 320 15.32 -0.87 -1.25
CA VAL A 320 16.56 -0.14 -0.96
C VAL A 320 17.31 -0.68 0.26
N PHE A 321 16.58 -1.32 1.18
CA PHE A 321 17.15 -2.04 2.31
C PHE A 321 16.39 -3.31 2.58
N GLU A 322 17.10 -4.33 3.06
CA GLU A 322 16.48 -5.55 3.55
C GLU A 322 17.27 -6.20 4.68
N VAL A 323 16.59 -7.03 5.46
CA VAL A 323 17.19 -7.83 6.52
C VAL A 323 16.41 -9.13 6.72
N PRO A 324 17.07 -10.29 6.84
CA PRO A 324 16.38 -11.53 7.17
C PRO A 324 15.84 -11.45 8.60
N VAL A 325 14.61 -11.90 8.81
CA VAL A 325 13.95 -11.93 10.12
C VAL A 325 13.38 -13.31 10.40
N GLN A 326 13.40 -13.69 11.68
CA GLN A 326 12.72 -14.87 12.20
C GLN A 326 11.95 -14.49 13.46
N PHE A 327 10.70 -14.92 13.55
CA PHE A 327 9.82 -14.62 14.67
C PHE A 327 8.70 -15.66 14.80
N GLU A 328 8.08 -15.72 15.98
CA GLU A 328 6.93 -16.58 16.28
C GLU A 328 5.68 -15.73 16.47
N ILE A 329 4.60 -16.10 15.78
CA ILE A 329 3.26 -15.59 16.05
C ILE A 329 2.57 -16.55 17.01
N LEU A 330 2.18 -16.02 18.17
CA LEU A 330 1.48 -16.78 19.20
C LEU A 330 -0.02 -16.84 18.90
N ALA A 331 -0.66 -17.92 19.37
CA ALA A 331 -2.11 -17.97 19.41
C ALA A 331 -2.65 -16.84 20.34
N PRO A 332 -3.80 -16.24 19.99
CA PRO A 332 -4.41 -15.16 20.76
C PRO A 332 -4.82 -15.57 22.18
#